data_AF-A0A8B8HTG0-F1
#
_entry.id   AF-A0A8B8HTG0-F1
#
_cell.length_a   1.000
_cell.length_b   1.000
_cell.length_c   1.000
_cell.angle_alpha   90.00
_cell.angle_beta   90.00
_cell.angle_gamma   90.00
#
_symmetry.space_group_name_H-M   'P 1'
#
loop_
_entity.id
_entity.type
_entity.pdbx_description
1 polymer ?
#
loop_
_entity_poly.entity_id
_entity_poly.type
_entity_poly.pdbx_seq_one_letter_code
_entity_poly.pdbx_strand_id
1 'polypeptide(L)'
;MWLKLLLISFFGCNTISTSFDLGGVMSGNRMAAVPLGRSLGEGELDIEGVCTEAGMACQNCTHAVSCIPLPVGWLKVPLQQCSNGQTCNAHLKECSSEAVPECDIVTQKFQHICEQVGIFPDAYDCRKFHLCSPPDEFADGRPADHRAALCPRHYGYDPKIAQCSIKLKHGQCDQRPVPSCKKVGQSGVLETSPHHYYVCLSRHGNLYPQIFICPHGWYFWNNYCQPQPEVRKTVEETKIHDVLKSVTEGTKDNDNLLTVATTTTPKPVTYRINSFFSTEKPVTYPADTFLADKFDLTNYETTDDVAPNTNDEFANSFESGTDFW
;
A
#
# COMPACT_ATOMS: atom_id res chain seq x y z
N MET A 1 21.66 91.63 -14.60
CA MET A 1 21.45 92.29 -15.91
C MET A 1 21.53 91.20 -16.96
N TRP A 2 20.38 90.76 -17.49
CA TRP A 2 19.98 91.01 -18.90
C TRP A 2 20.80 90.13 -19.87
N LEU A 3 20.25 89.29 -20.76
CA LEU A 3 18.94 89.27 -21.38
C LEU A 3 18.82 87.98 -22.24
N LYS A 4 17.70 87.26 -22.06
CA LYS A 4 16.83 86.55 -23.04
C LYS A 4 17.41 85.66 -24.15
N LEU A 5 17.00 84.39 -24.30
CA LEU A 5 15.68 83.77 -24.66
C LEU A 5 15.50 83.56 -26.17
N LEU A 6 14.96 82.36 -26.51
CA LEU A 6 14.32 81.89 -27.76
C LEU A 6 15.26 81.13 -28.73
N LEU A 7 14.96 79.90 -29.21
CA LEU A 7 13.71 79.27 -29.65
C LEU A 7 13.79 77.71 -29.47
N ILE A 8 12.81 77.01 -28.87
CA ILE A 8 11.62 76.33 -29.50
C ILE A 8 12.04 75.10 -30.35
N SER A 9 11.51 73.86 -30.29
CA SER A 9 10.49 73.13 -29.51
C SER A 9 10.26 71.75 -30.20
N PHE A 10 9.63 70.80 -29.48
CA PHE A 10 8.77 69.69 -29.95
C PHE A 10 9.36 68.35 -30.43
N PHE A 11 8.67 67.29 -29.98
CA PHE A 11 8.77 65.84 -30.27
C PHE A 11 9.90 65.08 -29.55
N GLY A 12 9.69 64.02 -28.78
CA GLY A 12 8.49 63.24 -28.48
C GLY A 12 8.89 61.98 -27.69
N CYS A 13 7.92 61.44 -26.93
CA CYS A 13 7.83 60.08 -26.41
C CYS A 13 8.95 59.52 -25.50
N ASN A 14 8.62 59.48 -24.21
CA ASN A 14 9.04 58.43 -23.27
C ASN A 14 8.77 57.04 -23.87
N THR A 15 9.81 56.31 -24.28
CA THR A 15 9.72 54.86 -24.50
C THR A 15 9.95 54.14 -23.18
N ILE A 16 8.88 53.94 -22.42
CA ILE A 16 8.80 52.85 -21.45
C ILE A 16 8.49 51.61 -22.28
N SER A 17 9.52 50.80 -22.56
CA SER A 17 9.38 49.50 -23.18
C SER A 17 8.74 48.52 -22.19
N THR A 18 7.41 48.51 -22.11
CA THR A 18 6.65 47.42 -21.52
C THR A 18 6.51 46.32 -22.57
N SER A 19 7.34 45.28 -22.49
CA SER A 19 7.11 44.04 -23.22
C SER A 19 5.93 43.33 -22.57
N PHE A 20 4.75 43.43 -23.18
CA PHE A 20 3.62 42.57 -22.85
C PHE A 20 3.74 41.29 -23.67
N ASP A 21 3.86 40.16 -22.98
CA ASP A 21 3.79 38.84 -23.60
C ASP A 21 2.32 38.54 -23.97
N LEU A 22 2.04 38.54 -25.26
CA LEU A 22 0.72 38.27 -25.84
C LEU A 22 0.52 36.78 -26.19
N GLY A 23 1.44 35.90 -25.82
CA GLY A 23 1.35 34.46 -26.11
C GLY A 23 0.09 33.78 -25.56
N GLY A 24 -0.47 34.30 -24.46
CA GLY A 24 -1.68 33.77 -23.84
C GLY A 24 -2.99 34.04 -24.60
N VAL A 25 -3.01 34.93 -25.60
CA VAL A 25 -4.26 35.35 -26.28
C VAL A 25 -4.60 34.45 -27.48
N MET A 26 -3.64 33.68 -28.00
CA MET A 26 -3.86 32.80 -29.17
C MET A 26 -4.21 31.36 -28.80
N SER A 27 -4.10 30.97 -27.52
CA SER A 27 -4.57 29.68 -27.01
C SER A 27 -5.92 29.91 -26.32
N GLY A 28 -6.99 29.37 -26.88
CA GLY A 28 -8.39 29.58 -26.45
C GLY A 28 -8.77 29.06 -25.06
N ASN A 29 -7.84 28.97 -24.10
CA ASN A 29 -8.11 28.63 -22.71
C ASN A 29 -8.28 29.91 -21.87
N ARG A 30 -9.53 30.36 -21.72
CA ARG A 30 -9.92 31.55 -20.93
C ARG A 30 -9.66 31.43 -19.40
N MET A 31 -8.95 30.41 -18.93
CA MET A 31 -8.58 30.21 -17.52
C MET A 31 -7.06 30.24 -17.28
N ALA A 32 -6.23 30.43 -18.32
CA ALA A 32 -4.76 30.39 -18.19
C ALA A 32 -4.11 31.72 -17.76
N ALA A 33 -4.90 32.78 -17.54
CA ALA A 33 -4.38 34.14 -17.32
C ALA A 33 -4.78 34.73 -15.96
N VAL A 34 -4.69 33.93 -14.88
CA VAL A 34 -4.44 34.52 -13.56
C VAL A 34 -2.93 34.66 -13.46
N PRO A 35 -2.36 35.89 -13.56
CA PRO A 35 -0.96 36.08 -13.31
C PRO A 35 -0.72 35.84 -11.83
N LEU A 36 -0.41 34.60 -11.47
CA LEU A 36 0.38 34.34 -10.28
C LEU A 36 1.72 35.05 -10.57
N GLY A 37 1.82 36.29 -10.12
CA GLY A 37 2.98 37.14 -10.35
C GLY A 37 4.24 36.36 -10.03
N ARG A 38 5.28 36.52 -10.85
CA ARG A 38 6.61 35.89 -10.72
C ARG A 38 6.98 35.76 -9.24
N SER A 39 6.68 34.60 -8.64
CA SER A 39 7.09 34.31 -7.29
C SER A 39 8.55 33.93 -7.36
N LEU A 40 9.35 34.49 -6.47
CA LEU A 40 10.75 34.12 -6.23
C LEU A 40 10.89 32.69 -5.64
N GLY A 41 9.98 31.76 -5.96
CA GLY A 41 9.92 30.43 -5.39
C GLY A 41 9.28 29.46 -6.37
N GLU A 42 9.96 28.34 -6.57
CA GLU A 42 9.67 27.22 -7.49
C GLU A 42 8.41 26.43 -7.06
N GLY A 43 7.29 27.11 -6.80
CA GLY A 43 6.03 26.46 -6.48
C GLY A 43 5.44 25.76 -7.71
N GLU A 44 5.12 24.48 -7.57
CA GLU A 44 4.53 23.64 -8.62
C GLU A 44 3.10 23.25 -8.21
N LEU A 45 2.22 23.03 -9.19
CA LEU A 45 0.93 22.39 -8.92
C LEU A 45 1.16 20.95 -8.43
N ASP A 46 0.46 20.53 -7.38
CA ASP A 46 0.58 19.18 -6.85
C ASP A 46 -0.16 18.14 -7.71
N ILE A 47 0.54 17.59 -8.70
CA ILE A 47 0.01 16.53 -9.58
C ILE A 47 0.18 15.15 -8.93
N GLU A 48 1.20 14.98 -8.08
CA GLU A 48 1.52 13.71 -7.40
C GLU A 48 0.60 13.40 -6.21
N GLY A 49 -0.19 14.39 -5.77
CA GLY A 49 -1.03 14.27 -4.58
C GLY A 49 -0.20 14.17 -3.30
N VAL A 50 0.86 14.97 -3.15
CA VAL A 50 1.61 15.11 -1.89
C VAL A 50 0.74 15.81 -0.83
N CYS A 51 -0.04 16.79 -1.26
CA CYS A 51 -0.82 17.68 -0.42
C CYS A 51 -2.22 17.13 -0.16
N THR A 52 -2.56 16.95 1.11
CA THR A 52 -3.92 16.58 1.56
C THR A 52 -4.54 17.63 2.46
N GLU A 53 -3.71 18.42 3.15
CA GLU A 53 -4.12 19.51 4.02
C GLU A 53 -3.20 20.71 3.84
N ALA A 54 -3.67 21.88 4.28
CA ALA A 54 -2.89 23.10 4.23
C ALA A 54 -1.78 23.09 5.29
N GLY A 55 -0.57 23.48 4.90
CA GLY A 55 0.60 23.51 5.78
C GLY A 55 1.75 22.65 5.27
N MET A 56 2.66 22.26 6.17
CA MET A 56 3.85 21.48 5.81
C MET A 56 3.48 20.02 5.52
N ALA A 57 4.03 19.48 4.44
CA ALA A 57 3.99 18.07 4.08
C ALA A 57 5.38 17.58 3.64
N CYS A 58 5.58 16.28 3.65
CA CYS A 58 6.84 15.67 3.23
C CYS A 58 6.73 15.15 1.80
N GLN A 59 7.55 15.70 0.89
CA GLN A 59 7.66 15.15 -0.46
C GLN A 59 8.41 13.82 -0.41
N ASN A 60 9.57 13.82 0.27
CA ASN A 60 10.45 12.68 0.52
C ASN A 60 11.04 12.80 1.95
N CYS A 61 11.79 11.81 2.42
CA CYS A 61 12.45 11.84 3.73
C CYS A 61 13.40 13.02 3.96
N THR A 62 13.89 13.65 2.89
CA THR A 62 14.85 14.75 2.93
C THR A 62 14.28 16.11 2.56
N HIS A 63 13.06 16.18 2.01
CA HIS A 63 12.50 17.41 1.45
C HIS A 63 11.12 17.71 2.04
N ALA A 64 11.01 18.87 2.66
CA ALA A 64 9.76 19.41 3.18
C ALA A 64 9.18 20.43 2.19
N VAL A 65 7.86 20.36 2.00
CA VAL A 65 7.09 21.26 1.14
C VAL A 65 5.95 21.88 1.92
N SER A 66 5.47 23.05 1.49
CA SER A 66 4.27 23.69 1.99
C SER A 66 3.15 23.53 0.97
N CYS A 67 2.01 23.06 1.43
CA CYS A 67 0.79 22.87 0.69
C CYS A 67 -0.13 24.06 0.91
N ILE A 68 -0.37 24.83 -0.15
CA ILE A 68 -1.27 25.99 -0.15
C ILE A 68 -2.51 25.62 -0.96
N PRO A 69 -3.72 25.70 -0.39
CA PRO A 69 -4.94 25.36 -1.10
C PRO A 69 -5.21 26.39 -2.20
N LEU A 70 -5.46 25.91 -3.42
CA LEU A 70 -5.94 26.72 -4.55
C LEU A 70 -7.42 26.42 -4.82
N PRO A 71 -8.14 27.28 -5.55
CA PRO A 71 -9.53 27.00 -5.95
C PRO A 71 -9.68 25.68 -6.73
N VAL A 72 -8.63 25.24 -7.42
CA VAL A 72 -8.56 23.97 -8.15
C VAL A 72 -7.24 23.28 -7.81
N GLY A 73 -7.22 22.53 -6.70
CA GLY A 73 -6.07 21.71 -6.28
C GLY A 73 -5.17 22.35 -5.24
N TRP A 74 -3.90 21.94 -5.22
CA TRP A 74 -2.90 22.38 -4.25
C TRP A 74 -1.67 22.95 -4.96
N LEU A 75 -1.12 24.03 -4.39
CA LEU A 75 0.20 24.53 -4.75
C LEU A 75 1.21 23.95 -3.76
N LYS A 76 2.18 23.20 -4.29
CA LYS A 76 3.30 22.61 -3.57
C LYS A 76 4.49 23.56 -3.68
N VAL A 77 4.85 24.21 -2.58
CA VAL A 77 5.99 25.14 -2.51
C VAL A 77 7.14 24.48 -1.74
N PRO A 78 8.34 24.31 -2.33
CA PRO A 78 9.47 23.78 -1.59
C PRO A 78 9.83 24.71 -0.41
N LEU A 79 9.91 24.16 0.80
CA LEU A 79 10.24 24.93 2.00
C LEU A 79 11.74 24.87 2.28
N GLN A 80 12.23 23.66 2.55
CA GLN A 80 13.62 23.42 2.93
C GLN A 80 13.99 21.95 2.70
N GLN A 81 15.27 21.73 2.46
CA GLN A 81 15.89 20.41 2.53
C GLN A 81 16.36 20.17 3.97
N CYS A 82 16.00 19.01 4.54
CA CYS A 82 16.39 18.67 5.90
C CYS A 82 17.91 18.48 5.99
N SER A 83 18.52 18.97 7.08
CA SER A 83 19.96 18.87 7.31
C SER A 83 20.39 17.42 7.58
N ASN A 84 21.70 17.14 7.46
CA ASN A 84 22.26 15.81 7.72
C ASN A 84 21.86 15.28 9.11
N GLY A 85 21.18 14.13 9.16
CA GLY A 85 20.70 13.50 10.39
C GLY A 85 19.29 13.93 10.83
N GLN A 86 18.66 14.87 10.12
CA GLN A 86 17.24 15.18 10.27
C GLN A 86 16.45 14.56 9.12
N THR A 87 15.19 14.23 9.38
CA THR A 87 14.26 13.71 8.39
C THR A 87 12.97 14.51 8.42
N CYS A 88 12.25 14.51 7.31
CA CYS A 88 10.98 15.20 7.20
C CYS A 88 9.91 14.45 8.02
N ASN A 89 9.36 15.13 9.03
CA ASN A 89 8.31 14.58 9.88
C ASN A 89 7.08 15.49 9.78
N ALA A 90 6.10 15.06 8.97
CA ALA A 90 4.85 15.77 8.74
C ALA A 90 3.94 15.79 9.98
N HIS A 91 4.08 14.83 10.90
CA HIS A 91 3.35 14.86 12.18
C HIS A 91 3.81 16.03 13.08
N LEU A 92 5.12 16.33 13.06
CA LEU A 92 5.70 17.47 13.77
C LEU A 92 5.69 18.78 12.94
N LYS A 93 5.38 18.68 11.64
CA LYS A 93 5.36 19.80 10.68
C LYS A 93 6.73 20.48 10.52
N GLU A 94 7.81 19.76 10.81
CA GLU A 94 9.18 20.26 10.70
C GLU A 94 10.17 19.15 10.29
N CYS A 95 11.39 19.53 9.92
CA CYS A 95 12.50 18.59 9.83
C CYS A 95 12.96 18.27 11.25
N SER A 96 12.76 17.03 11.70
CA SER A 96 13.08 16.59 13.05
C SER A 96 14.21 15.57 13.06
N SER A 97 14.92 15.48 14.17
CA SER A 97 15.83 14.35 14.45
C SER A 97 15.09 13.05 14.72
N GLU A 98 13.79 13.12 15.07
CA GLU A 98 12.93 11.95 15.22
C GLU A 98 12.41 11.52 13.85
N ALA A 99 12.96 10.42 13.34
CA ALA A 99 12.58 9.86 12.05
C ALA A 99 11.29 9.06 12.13
N VAL A 100 10.41 9.31 11.16
CA VAL A 100 9.26 8.43 10.89
C VAL A 100 9.73 7.03 10.46
N PRO A 101 8.94 5.97 10.72
CA PRO A 101 9.32 4.58 10.43
C PRO A 101 9.91 4.36 9.03
N GLU A 102 9.32 4.95 7.99
CA GLU A 102 9.73 4.83 6.60
C GLU A 102 11.05 5.55 6.27
N CYS A 103 11.44 6.55 7.08
CA CYS A 103 12.63 7.37 6.87
C CYS A 103 13.81 6.99 7.77
N ASP A 104 13.65 6.00 8.66
CA ASP A 104 14.75 5.51 9.49
C ASP A 104 15.83 4.80 8.63
N ILE A 105 17.08 4.97 9.03
CA ILE A 105 18.25 4.37 8.39
C ILE A 105 18.16 2.83 8.45
N VAL A 106 17.60 2.28 9.52
CA VAL A 106 17.39 0.84 9.67
C VAL A 106 16.43 0.32 8.60
N THR A 107 15.35 1.05 8.35
CA THR A 107 14.34 0.73 7.33
C THR A 107 14.93 0.74 5.93
N GLN A 108 15.76 1.74 5.61
CA GLN A 108 16.39 1.85 4.29
C GLN A 108 17.39 0.73 4.00
N LYS A 109 18.04 0.18 5.04
CA LYS A 109 18.98 -0.95 4.91
C LYS A 109 18.30 -2.31 4.99
N PHE A 110 17.02 -2.35 5.35
CA PHE A 110 16.30 -3.60 5.49
C PHE A 110 16.03 -4.24 4.12
N GLN A 111 16.44 -5.49 3.99
CA GLN A 111 16.13 -6.32 2.84
C GLN A 111 15.31 -7.53 3.28
N HIS A 112 14.08 -7.60 2.77
CA HIS A 112 13.21 -8.75 2.95
C HIS A 112 13.72 -9.93 2.12
N ILE A 113 13.73 -11.12 2.72
CA ILE A 113 14.08 -12.35 2.01
C ILE A 113 12.84 -13.20 1.85
N CYS A 114 12.56 -13.59 0.61
CA CYS A 114 11.43 -14.42 0.27
C CYS A 114 11.72 -15.90 0.57
N GLU A 115 11.28 -16.36 1.75
CA GLU A 115 11.30 -17.78 2.13
C GLU A 115 10.00 -18.50 1.74
N GLN A 116 8.92 -17.75 1.56
CA GLN A 116 7.60 -18.24 1.17
C GLN A 116 7.10 -17.46 -0.04
N VAL A 117 6.31 -18.12 -0.91
CA VAL A 117 5.61 -17.47 -2.02
C VAL A 117 4.38 -16.74 -1.48
N GLY A 118 4.17 -15.49 -1.89
CA GLY A 118 3.05 -14.68 -1.42
C GLY A 118 3.32 -13.18 -1.47
N ILE A 119 2.45 -12.42 -0.80
CA ILE A 119 2.57 -10.97 -0.63
C ILE A 119 2.75 -10.69 0.85
N PHE A 120 3.85 -10.03 1.21
CA PHE A 120 4.23 -9.78 2.58
C PHE A 120 4.33 -8.27 2.84
N PRO A 121 3.83 -7.77 3.99
CA PRO A 121 4.14 -6.40 4.39
C PRO A 121 5.66 -6.23 4.62
N ASP A 122 6.18 -5.03 4.43
CA ASP A 122 7.51 -4.68 4.93
C ASP A 122 7.46 -4.58 6.48
N ALA A 123 8.53 -4.99 7.15
CA ALA A 123 8.55 -5.04 8.61
C ALA A 123 8.73 -3.67 9.27
N TYR A 124 9.27 -2.70 8.53
CA TYR A 124 9.61 -1.38 9.03
C TYR A 124 8.80 -0.26 8.35
N ASP A 125 8.50 -0.40 7.06
CA ASP A 125 7.74 0.59 6.29
C ASP A 125 6.28 0.14 6.09
N CYS A 126 5.32 0.89 6.65
CA CYS A 126 3.89 0.57 6.53
C CYS A 126 3.32 0.75 5.12
N ARG A 127 4.02 1.48 4.23
CA ARG A 127 3.60 1.73 2.85
C ARG A 127 4.18 0.73 1.86
N LYS A 128 5.19 -0.02 2.28
CA LYS A 128 5.92 -0.94 1.41
C LYS A 128 5.46 -2.37 1.63
N PHE A 129 5.42 -3.11 0.55
CA PHE A 129 5.14 -4.54 0.58
C PHE A 129 6.05 -5.27 -0.41
N HIS A 130 6.16 -6.57 -0.20
CA HIS A 130 7.04 -7.46 -0.95
C HIS A 130 6.20 -8.52 -1.65
N LEU A 131 6.44 -8.66 -2.95
CA LEU A 131 5.92 -9.73 -3.77
C LEU A 131 7.01 -10.79 -3.89
N CYS A 132 6.71 -11.99 -3.43
CA CYS A 132 7.57 -13.15 -3.51
C CYS A 132 6.95 -14.15 -4.48
N SER A 133 7.49 -14.24 -5.70
CA SER A 133 7.01 -15.17 -6.73
C SER A 133 7.89 -16.43 -6.78
N PRO A 134 7.35 -17.59 -7.22
CA PRO A 134 8.20 -18.72 -7.55
C PRO A 134 9.28 -18.30 -8.56
N PRO A 135 10.51 -18.82 -8.46
CA PRO A 135 11.57 -18.48 -9.41
C PRO A 135 11.17 -18.92 -10.83
N ASP A 136 11.40 -18.04 -11.81
CA ASP A 136 11.01 -18.28 -13.21
C ASP A 136 11.73 -19.48 -13.85
N GLU A 137 12.92 -19.83 -13.36
CA GLU A 137 13.74 -20.96 -13.85
C GLU A 137 13.89 -22.03 -12.76
N PHE A 138 13.28 -23.20 -12.97
CA PHE A 138 13.36 -24.44 -12.16
C PHE A 138 13.28 -24.26 -10.62
N ALA A 139 12.17 -24.69 -10.04
CA ALA A 139 11.80 -24.54 -8.62
C ALA A 139 12.66 -25.32 -7.60
N ASP A 140 13.84 -25.82 -7.98
CA ASP A 140 14.67 -26.66 -7.11
C ASP A 140 15.48 -25.83 -6.10
N GLY A 141 14.80 -25.41 -5.03
CA GLY A 141 15.43 -24.94 -3.79
C GLY A 141 16.02 -23.53 -3.81
N ARG A 142 15.79 -22.74 -4.86
CA ARG A 142 16.15 -21.31 -4.87
C ARG A 142 15.13 -20.49 -4.07
N PRO A 143 15.58 -19.41 -3.38
CA PRO A 143 14.67 -18.43 -2.79
C PRO A 143 13.70 -17.89 -3.84
N ALA A 144 12.48 -17.55 -3.41
CA ALA A 144 11.50 -16.95 -4.29
C ALA A 144 12.00 -15.58 -4.82
N ASP A 145 11.62 -15.25 -6.05
CA ASP A 145 11.96 -13.97 -6.67
C ASP A 145 11.30 -12.83 -5.90
N HIS A 146 12.11 -11.86 -5.49
CA HIS A 146 11.70 -10.75 -4.65
C HIS A 146 11.48 -9.48 -5.47
N ARG A 147 10.31 -8.87 -5.32
CA ARG A 147 10.02 -7.53 -5.81
C ARG A 147 9.41 -6.71 -4.69
N ALA A 148 9.84 -5.46 -4.53
CA ALA A 148 9.22 -4.53 -3.58
C ALA A 148 8.36 -3.51 -4.32
N ALA A 149 7.23 -3.16 -3.72
CA ALA A 149 6.33 -2.14 -4.24
C ALA A 149 5.87 -1.21 -3.11
N LEU A 150 5.56 0.04 -3.49
CA LEU A 150 5.07 1.06 -2.58
C LEU A 150 3.59 1.32 -2.85
N CYS A 151 2.83 1.48 -1.79
CA CYS A 151 1.45 1.93 -1.87
C CYS A 151 1.35 3.38 -2.40
N PRO A 152 0.22 3.72 -3.05
CA PRO A 152 -0.09 5.09 -3.42
C PRO A 152 0.10 6.06 -2.26
N ARG A 153 0.41 7.33 -2.56
CA ARG A 153 0.58 8.35 -1.50
C ARG A 153 -0.67 8.39 -0.61
N HIS A 154 -0.45 8.56 0.69
CA HIS A 154 -1.49 8.58 1.74
C HIS A 154 -2.15 7.25 2.08
N TYR A 155 -1.70 6.15 1.50
CA TYR A 155 -2.18 4.81 1.84
C TYR A 155 -1.03 3.90 2.28
N GLY A 156 -1.29 3.10 3.31
CA GLY A 156 -0.48 2.01 3.80
C GLY A 156 -1.04 0.66 3.37
N TYR A 157 -0.18 -0.36 3.39
CA TYR A 157 -0.54 -1.72 3.00
C TYR A 157 -1.29 -2.43 4.14
N ASP A 158 -2.45 -2.97 3.84
CA ASP A 158 -3.22 -3.83 4.74
C ASP A 158 -2.97 -5.31 4.43
N PRO A 159 -2.23 -6.03 5.28
CA PRO A 159 -1.95 -7.46 5.06
C PRO A 159 -3.19 -8.35 5.24
N LYS A 160 -4.28 -7.86 5.84
CA LYS A 160 -5.52 -8.64 6.01
C LYS A 160 -6.25 -8.85 4.69
N ILE A 161 -6.26 -7.82 3.84
CA ILE A 161 -6.92 -7.83 2.53
C ILE A 161 -5.93 -7.84 1.36
N ALA A 162 -4.63 -7.74 1.65
CA ALA A 162 -3.54 -7.62 0.67
C ALA A 162 -3.71 -6.43 -0.29
N GLN A 163 -4.13 -5.27 0.22
CA GLN A 163 -4.37 -4.06 -0.57
C GLN A 163 -3.90 -2.80 0.18
N CYS A 164 -3.63 -1.74 -0.57
CA CYS A 164 -3.28 -0.42 -0.03
C CYS A 164 -4.53 0.35 0.43
N SER A 165 -5.08 0.01 1.60
CA SER A 165 -6.34 0.57 2.11
C SER A 165 -6.21 1.39 3.39
N ILE A 166 -5.10 1.27 4.12
CA ILE A 166 -4.93 1.97 5.40
C ILE A 166 -4.66 3.44 5.11
N LYS A 167 -5.63 4.31 5.41
CA LYS A 167 -5.43 5.75 5.21
C LYS A 167 -4.44 6.30 6.25
N LEU A 168 -3.32 6.83 5.76
CA LEU A 168 -2.26 7.38 6.61
C LEU A 168 -2.52 8.84 6.92
N LYS A 169 -2.24 9.23 8.17
CA LYS A 169 -2.32 10.62 8.58
C LYS A 169 -1.10 11.37 8.05
N HIS A 170 -1.29 12.51 7.38
CA HIS A 170 -0.23 13.29 6.73
C HIS A 170 0.63 12.50 5.73
N GLY A 171 0.14 11.35 5.24
CA GLY A 171 0.86 10.51 4.30
C GLY A 171 2.05 9.74 4.85
N GLN A 172 2.19 9.67 6.18
CA GLN A 172 3.31 9.03 6.87
C GLN A 172 2.85 7.91 7.83
N CYS A 173 3.77 7.00 8.18
CA CYS A 173 3.47 5.91 9.10
C CYS A 173 3.48 6.40 10.56
N ASP A 174 2.41 6.14 11.32
CA ASP A 174 2.40 6.45 12.76
C ASP A 174 3.31 5.50 13.55
N GLN A 175 3.34 4.21 13.17
CA GLN A 175 4.08 3.16 13.86
C GLN A 175 4.65 2.15 12.86
N ARG A 176 5.68 1.43 13.29
CA ARG A 176 6.25 0.30 12.52
C ARG A 176 5.25 -0.85 12.49
N PRO A 177 5.10 -1.55 11.34
CA PRO A 177 4.26 -2.75 11.27
C PRO A 177 4.69 -3.85 12.23
N VAL A 178 6.00 -3.99 12.46
CA VAL A 178 6.56 -4.96 13.40
C VAL A 178 7.28 -4.25 14.55
N PRO A 179 7.05 -4.65 15.81
CA PRO A 179 7.78 -4.11 16.96
C PRO A 179 9.27 -4.49 16.90
N SER A 180 10.13 -3.64 17.46
CA SER A 180 11.58 -3.87 17.51
C SER A 180 11.94 -5.19 18.21
N CYS A 181 12.73 -6.01 17.52
CA CYS A 181 13.21 -7.29 18.02
C CYS A 181 14.13 -7.15 19.25
N LYS A 182 13.81 -7.84 20.35
CA LYS A 182 14.61 -7.84 21.58
C LYS A 182 15.47 -9.09 21.75
N LYS A 183 14.99 -10.24 21.25
CA LYS A 183 15.64 -11.55 21.41
C LYS A 183 15.55 -12.36 20.12
N VAL A 184 16.56 -13.19 19.86
CA VAL A 184 16.53 -14.19 18.77
C VAL A 184 15.40 -15.18 19.04
N GLY A 185 14.62 -15.51 18.01
CA GLY A 185 13.49 -16.42 18.09
C GLY A 185 12.24 -15.80 18.74
N GLN A 186 12.27 -14.52 19.13
CA GLN A 186 11.07 -13.81 19.52
C GLN A 186 10.09 -13.83 18.35
N SER A 187 8.88 -14.32 18.58
CA SER A 187 7.83 -14.36 17.58
C SER A 187 6.56 -13.72 18.12
N GLY A 188 5.71 -13.28 17.19
CA GLY A 188 4.46 -12.61 17.53
C GLY A 188 3.55 -12.48 16.32
N VAL A 189 2.27 -12.23 16.59
CA VAL A 189 1.26 -11.94 15.58
C VAL A 189 1.42 -10.50 15.10
N LEU A 190 1.16 -10.23 13.82
CA LEU A 190 1.03 -8.87 13.32
C LEU A 190 -0.30 -8.26 13.79
N GLU A 191 -0.27 -7.06 14.37
CA GLU A 191 -1.50 -6.40 14.87
C GLU A 191 -2.53 -6.17 13.77
N THR A 192 -2.06 -5.91 12.55
CA THR A 192 -2.90 -5.66 11.37
C THR A 192 -3.54 -6.93 10.79
N SER A 193 -2.93 -8.11 10.99
CA SER A 193 -3.45 -9.36 10.44
C SER A 193 -3.05 -10.58 11.28
N PRO A 194 -4.02 -11.37 11.78
CA PRO A 194 -3.74 -12.56 12.58
C PRO A 194 -3.24 -13.77 11.75
N HIS A 195 -3.31 -13.67 10.42
CA HIS A 195 -2.73 -14.66 9.49
C HIS A 195 -1.23 -14.49 9.28
N HIS A 196 -0.70 -13.32 9.66
CA HIS A 196 0.70 -12.97 9.49
C HIS A 196 1.37 -12.97 10.87
N TYR A 197 2.59 -13.48 10.90
CA TYR A 197 3.39 -13.50 12.12
C TYR A 197 4.84 -13.13 11.79
N TYR A 198 5.57 -12.63 12.76
CA TYR A 198 6.98 -12.32 12.60
C TYR A 198 7.83 -13.21 13.49
N VAL A 199 9.06 -13.46 13.05
CA VAL A 199 10.11 -14.12 13.84
C VAL A 199 11.36 -13.27 13.76
N CYS A 200 11.94 -12.95 14.92
CA CYS A 200 13.18 -12.21 15.03
C CYS A 200 14.37 -13.15 14.82
N LEU A 201 15.09 -12.94 13.73
CA LEU A 201 16.24 -13.74 13.33
C LEU A 201 17.53 -12.92 13.51
N SER A 202 18.67 -13.60 13.69
CA SER A 202 19.99 -12.95 13.80
C SER A 202 20.76 -13.08 12.49
N ARG A 203 21.20 -11.97 11.90
CA ARG A 203 22.07 -11.93 10.70
C ARG A 203 23.19 -10.94 10.95
N HIS A 204 24.42 -11.40 10.77
CA HIS A 204 25.63 -10.59 10.98
C HIS A 204 25.66 -9.88 12.36
N GLY A 205 25.10 -10.51 13.39
CA GLY A 205 25.04 -9.96 14.76
C GLY A 205 23.89 -8.98 15.02
N ASN A 206 23.07 -8.65 14.02
CA ASN A 206 21.90 -7.79 14.16
C ASN A 206 20.60 -8.60 14.12
N LEU A 207 19.61 -8.18 14.92
CA LEU A 207 18.28 -8.79 14.94
C LEU A 207 17.38 -8.11 13.91
N TYR A 208 16.77 -8.91 13.03
CA TYR A 208 15.80 -8.46 12.04
C TYR A 208 14.51 -9.27 12.17
N PRO A 209 13.34 -8.60 12.11
CA PRO A 209 12.07 -9.28 11.98
C PRO A 209 11.90 -9.81 10.56
N GLN A 210 11.61 -11.09 10.42
CA GLN A 210 11.15 -11.71 9.18
C GLN A 210 9.67 -12.05 9.33
N ILE A 211 8.86 -11.65 8.35
CA ILE A 211 7.41 -11.90 8.36
C ILE A 211 7.13 -13.17 7.57
N PHE A 212 6.20 -13.97 8.08
CA PHE A 212 5.71 -15.22 7.53
C PHE A 212 4.18 -15.19 7.48
N ILE A 213 3.62 -16.06 6.65
CA ILE A 213 2.18 -16.25 6.52
C ILE A 213 1.80 -17.67 6.94
N CYS A 214 0.73 -17.79 7.72
CA CYS A 214 0.14 -19.09 8.01
C CYS A 214 -0.55 -19.68 6.76
N PRO A 215 -0.71 -21.01 6.68
CA PRO A 215 -1.51 -21.64 5.64
C PRO A 215 -2.93 -21.04 5.55
N HIS A 216 -3.56 -21.15 4.38
CA HIS A 216 -4.88 -20.55 4.15
C HIS A 216 -5.91 -20.94 5.22
N GLY A 217 -6.57 -19.94 5.80
CA GLY A 217 -7.57 -20.12 6.86
C GLY A 217 -7.02 -20.40 8.26
N TRP A 218 -5.69 -20.40 8.43
CA TRP A 218 -5.06 -20.62 9.73
C TRP A 218 -4.66 -19.29 10.36
N TYR A 219 -4.61 -19.26 11.68
CA TYR A 219 -4.27 -18.09 12.48
C TYR A 219 -3.04 -18.40 13.32
N PHE A 220 -2.19 -17.39 13.52
CA PHE A 220 -1.04 -17.51 14.42
C PHE A 220 -1.47 -17.16 15.84
N TRP A 221 -1.26 -18.09 16.77
CA TRP A 221 -1.59 -17.94 18.20
C TRP A 221 -0.95 -19.08 18.97
N ASN A 222 -0.60 -18.82 20.24
CA ASN A 222 0.19 -19.75 21.06
C ASN A 222 1.52 -20.18 20.40
N ASN A 223 2.12 -19.32 19.57
CA ASN A 223 3.33 -19.57 18.79
C ASN A 223 3.22 -20.67 17.70
N TYR A 224 2.00 -21.01 17.28
CA TYR A 224 1.78 -21.95 16.17
C TYR A 224 0.69 -21.45 15.23
N CYS A 225 0.79 -21.82 13.95
CA CYS A 225 -0.32 -21.68 13.02
C CYS A 225 -1.29 -22.85 13.26
N GLN A 226 -2.56 -22.55 13.52
CA GLN A 226 -3.61 -23.57 13.66
C GLN A 226 -4.96 -22.98 13.20
N PRO A 227 -5.91 -23.80 12.74
CA PRO A 227 -7.23 -23.33 12.33
C PRO A 227 -7.96 -22.67 13.51
N GLN A 228 -8.86 -21.72 13.21
CA GLN A 228 -9.71 -21.15 14.25
C GLN A 228 -10.54 -22.28 14.88
N PRO A 229 -10.64 -22.35 16.23
CA PRO A 229 -11.46 -23.34 16.87
C PRO A 229 -12.87 -23.07 16.40
N GLU A 230 -13.56 -24.11 15.95
CA GLU A 230 -14.99 -24.03 15.80
C GLU A 230 -15.54 -23.59 17.15
N VAL A 231 -15.99 -22.33 17.23
CA VAL A 231 -16.83 -21.89 18.34
C VAL A 231 -17.98 -22.86 18.28
N ARG A 232 -17.99 -23.85 19.18
CA ARG A 232 -19.11 -24.77 19.31
C ARG A 232 -20.31 -23.87 19.39
N LYS A 233 -21.13 -23.87 18.35
CA LYS A 233 -22.46 -23.31 18.40
C LYS A 233 -23.14 -24.19 19.44
N THR A 234 -23.06 -23.83 20.72
CA THR A 234 -24.10 -24.17 21.67
C THR A 234 -25.30 -23.39 21.17
N VAL A 235 -25.92 -23.96 20.15
CA VAL A 235 -27.27 -23.63 19.81
C VAL A 235 -28.07 -24.16 21.00
N GLU A 236 -28.52 -23.22 21.82
CA GLU A 236 -29.76 -23.35 22.58
C GLU A 236 -30.92 -23.59 21.57
N GLU A 237 -30.91 -24.73 20.89
CA GLU A 237 -32.01 -25.28 20.10
C GLU A 237 -32.54 -26.48 20.87
N THR A 238 -32.96 -26.24 22.11
CA THR A 238 -33.85 -27.14 22.85
C THR A 238 -34.44 -26.35 24.00
N LYS A 239 -35.33 -25.39 23.68
CA LYS A 239 -36.42 -24.87 24.54
C LYS A 239 -37.21 -23.72 23.90
N ILE A 240 -37.58 -23.82 22.61
CA ILE A 240 -38.66 -22.97 22.03
C ILE A 240 -39.66 -23.84 21.25
N HIS A 241 -39.93 -25.06 21.73
CA HIS A 241 -40.99 -25.89 21.15
C HIS A 241 -41.98 -26.48 22.15
N ASP A 242 -41.93 -26.07 23.43
CA ASP A 242 -42.86 -26.54 24.48
C ASP A 242 -43.67 -25.42 25.17
N VAL A 243 -43.77 -24.22 24.57
CA VAL A 243 -44.62 -23.13 25.13
C VAL A 243 -46.02 -23.10 24.50
N LEU A 244 -46.37 -24.04 23.62
CA LEU A 244 -47.72 -24.10 23.06
C LEU A 244 -48.30 -25.53 23.10
N LYS A 245 -48.56 -26.02 24.31
CA LYS A 245 -49.62 -27.00 24.57
C LYS A 245 -50.07 -26.92 26.04
N SER A 246 -51.27 -26.35 26.22
CA SER A 246 -52.26 -26.65 27.27
C SER A 246 -51.75 -26.63 28.73
N VAL A 247 -51.96 -25.60 29.56
CA VAL A 247 -53.26 -25.12 30.11
C VAL A 247 -54.23 -26.27 30.41
N THR A 248 -54.73 -26.31 31.66
CA THR A 248 -55.63 -27.27 32.34
C THR A 248 -54.98 -28.62 32.70
N GLU A 249 -54.82 -29.07 33.95
CA GLU A 249 -55.36 -28.82 35.32
C GLU A 249 -54.22 -29.14 36.33
N GLY A 250 -54.01 -28.46 37.45
CA GLY A 250 -54.80 -28.59 38.69
C GLY A 250 -53.98 -29.17 39.86
N THR A 251 -53.37 -28.28 40.66
CA THR A 251 -53.18 -28.32 42.15
C THR A 251 -52.46 -29.50 42.85
N LYS A 252 -51.30 -29.22 43.49
CA LYS A 252 -51.02 -29.26 44.96
C LYS A 252 -49.57 -29.69 45.32
N ASP A 253 -48.99 -28.86 46.19
CA ASP A 253 -48.12 -29.12 47.35
C ASP A 253 -46.70 -29.72 47.24
N ASN A 254 -45.77 -28.91 47.79
CA ASN A 254 -44.67 -29.20 48.72
C ASN A 254 -43.34 -29.89 48.31
N ASP A 255 -42.28 -29.14 48.63
CA ASP A 255 -41.04 -29.48 49.36
C ASP A 255 -39.96 -30.42 48.80
N ASN A 256 -38.73 -29.94 49.07
CA ASN A 256 -37.45 -30.64 49.31
C ASN A 256 -36.55 -31.08 48.14
N LEU A 257 -35.45 -30.32 48.03
CA LEU A 257 -34.07 -30.76 48.33
C LEU A 257 -33.72 -32.22 48.02
N LEU A 258 -32.94 -32.46 46.96
CA LEU A 258 -31.94 -33.53 46.98
C LEU A 258 -30.77 -33.27 46.00
N THR A 259 -29.59 -33.19 46.60
CA THR A 259 -28.26 -33.34 46.03
C THR A 259 -28.09 -34.73 45.43
N VAL A 260 -27.62 -34.84 44.18
CA VAL A 260 -27.00 -36.07 43.67
C VAL A 260 -25.80 -35.71 42.80
N ALA A 261 -24.61 -35.99 43.33
CA ALA A 261 -23.39 -36.10 42.56
C ALA A 261 -23.38 -37.44 41.81
N THR A 262 -22.93 -37.48 40.56
CA THR A 262 -22.38 -38.71 39.97
C THR A 262 -21.31 -38.39 38.94
N THR A 263 -20.09 -38.68 39.37
CA THR A 263 -18.86 -38.92 38.63
C THR A 263 -19.05 -39.91 37.48
N THR A 264 -18.56 -39.61 36.28
CA THR A 264 -18.11 -40.64 35.32
C THR A 264 -16.90 -40.18 34.50
N THR A 265 -16.02 -41.14 34.32
CA THR A 265 -14.63 -41.16 33.87
C THR A 265 -14.47 -40.92 32.36
N PRO A 266 -13.43 -40.21 31.86
CA PRO A 266 -13.19 -40.07 30.43
C PRO A 266 -12.53 -41.33 29.83
N LYS A 267 -13.15 -41.91 28.79
CA LYS A 267 -12.51 -42.92 27.93
C LYS A 267 -11.58 -42.24 26.91
N PRO A 268 -10.35 -42.75 26.68
CA PRO A 268 -9.46 -42.22 25.66
C PRO A 268 -9.91 -42.69 24.27
N VAL A 269 -10.14 -41.75 23.34
CA VAL A 269 -10.43 -42.05 21.94
C VAL A 269 -9.16 -41.82 21.14
N THR A 270 -8.57 -42.91 20.64
CA THR A 270 -7.44 -42.90 19.72
C THR A 270 -7.95 -42.66 18.30
N TYR A 271 -7.59 -41.54 17.68
CA TYR A 271 -7.82 -41.31 16.26
C TYR A 271 -6.65 -41.90 15.46
N ARG A 272 -6.86 -43.04 14.80
CA ARG A 272 -6.02 -43.49 13.69
C ARG A 272 -6.42 -42.71 12.45
N ILE A 273 -5.52 -41.88 11.94
CA ILE A 273 -5.66 -41.23 10.63
C ILE A 273 -5.33 -42.29 9.58
N ASN A 274 -6.36 -42.92 9.01
CA ASN A 274 -6.24 -43.70 7.79
C ASN A 274 -6.91 -42.92 6.66
N SER A 275 -6.14 -42.07 5.98
CA SER A 275 -6.27 -41.71 4.56
C SER A 275 -5.59 -40.36 4.33
N PHE A 276 -4.34 -40.39 3.82
CA PHE A 276 -3.57 -39.19 3.49
C PHE A 276 -3.20 -39.13 2.00
N PHE A 277 -3.85 -39.94 1.17
CA PHE A 277 -3.77 -39.86 -0.29
C PHE A 277 -5.14 -40.20 -0.88
N SER A 278 -5.95 -39.19 -1.17
CA SER A 278 -7.09 -39.34 -2.06
C SER A 278 -6.58 -39.58 -3.46
N THR A 279 -6.56 -40.83 -3.90
CA THR A 279 -6.38 -41.22 -5.31
C THR A 279 -7.74 -41.26 -6.02
N GLU A 280 -8.53 -40.19 -5.86
CA GLU A 280 -9.77 -40.06 -6.62
C GLU A 280 -9.44 -39.63 -8.05
N LYS A 281 -9.78 -40.53 -8.97
CA LYS A 281 -9.63 -40.38 -10.42
C LYS A 281 -10.44 -39.16 -10.89
N PRO A 282 -9.89 -38.28 -11.76
CA PRO A 282 -10.66 -37.14 -12.28
C PRO A 282 -11.86 -37.66 -13.07
N VAL A 283 -13.05 -37.20 -12.70
CA VAL A 283 -14.29 -37.41 -13.45
C VAL A 283 -14.22 -36.54 -14.70
N THR A 284 -14.10 -37.15 -15.87
CA THR A 284 -14.21 -36.47 -17.16
C THR A 284 -15.65 -36.06 -17.40
N TYR A 285 -15.92 -34.75 -17.36
CA TYR A 285 -17.21 -34.20 -17.79
C TYR A 285 -17.26 -34.14 -19.33
N PRO A 286 -18.38 -34.52 -19.96
CA PRO A 286 -18.57 -34.34 -21.40
C PRO A 286 -18.54 -32.85 -21.75
N ALA A 287 -17.80 -32.51 -22.81
CA ALA A 287 -17.72 -31.16 -23.35
C ALA A 287 -19.03 -30.83 -24.07
N ASP A 288 -20.01 -30.27 -23.35
CA ASP A 288 -21.06 -29.44 -23.94
C ASP A 288 -21.97 -28.91 -22.84
N THR A 289 -21.72 -27.67 -22.40
CA THR A 289 -22.71 -26.66 -21.94
C THR A 289 -22.05 -25.47 -21.24
N PHE A 290 -21.07 -24.85 -21.90
CA PHE A 290 -20.78 -23.44 -21.63
C PHE A 290 -20.77 -22.70 -22.97
N LEU A 291 -21.65 -21.71 -23.06
CA LEU A 291 -21.79 -20.73 -24.13
C LEU A 291 -20.46 -19.98 -24.33
N ALA A 292 -19.53 -20.60 -25.04
CA ALA A 292 -18.46 -19.90 -25.71
C ALA A 292 -19.00 -19.54 -27.09
N ASP A 293 -19.36 -18.26 -27.24
CA ASP A 293 -19.50 -17.66 -28.56
C ASP A 293 -18.24 -17.99 -29.37
N LYS A 294 -18.46 -18.76 -30.42
CA LYS A 294 -17.48 -19.07 -31.46
C LYS A 294 -17.19 -17.77 -32.20
N PHE A 295 -16.22 -17.01 -31.73
CA PHE A 295 -15.67 -15.89 -32.49
C PHE A 295 -14.92 -16.46 -33.71
N ASP A 296 -15.57 -16.36 -34.86
CA ASP A 296 -15.00 -16.74 -36.15
C ASP A 296 -14.12 -15.58 -36.66
N LEU A 297 -12.80 -15.70 -36.47
CA LEU A 297 -11.80 -14.69 -36.85
C LEU A 297 -11.41 -14.76 -38.34
N THR A 298 -12.08 -15.56 -39.16
CA THR A 298 -11.72 -15.72 -40.59
C THR A 298 -12.11 -14.52 -41.47
N ASN A 299 -12.81 -13.52 -40.92
CA ASN A 299 -13.25 -12.32 -41.67
C ASN A 299 -12.62 -11.01 -41.17
N TYR A 300 -11.62 -11.06 -40.29
CA TYR A 300 -10.88 -9.85 -39.91
C TYR A 300 -9.73 -9.63 -40.90
N GLU A 301 -10.00 -8.90 -41.98
CA GLU A 301 -8.95 -8.26 -42.78
C GLU A 301 -8.40 -7.06 -41.98
N THR A 302 -7.10 -7.09 -41.68
CA THR A 302 -6.36 -5.96 -41.13
C THR A 302 -6.09 -4.97 -42.26
N THR A 303 -6.83 -3.87 -42.32
CA THR A 303 -6.44 -2.71 -43.13
C THR A 303 -5.30 -1.98 -42.42
N ASP A 304 -4.06 -2.27 -42.82
CA ASP A 304 -2.88 -1.46 -42.51
C ASP A 304 -2.96 -0.16 -43.33
N ASP A 305 -3.57 0.88 -42.76
CA ASP A 305 -3.46 2.26 -43.27
C ASP A 305 -2.12 2.86 -42.84
N VAL A 306 -1.02 2.36 -43.40
CA VAL A 306 0.27 3.07 -43.39
C VAL A 306 0.73 3.28 -44.82
N ALA A 307 0.43 4.47 -45.33
CA ALA A 307 0.99 4.95 -46.58
C ALA A 307 2.53 4.99 -46.50
N PRO A 308 3.27 4.54 -47.53
CA PRO A 308 4.71 4.55 -47.53
C PRO A 308 5.20 5.98 -47.76
N ASN A 309 5.55 6.68 -46.69
CA ASN A 309 6.27 7.93 -46.81
C ASN A 309 7.78 7.62 -46.78
N THR A 310 8.36 7.59 -47.98
CA THR A 310 9.80 7.60 -48.21
C THR A 310 10.44 8.79 -47.50
N ASN A 311 11.24 8.53 -46.47
CA ASN A 311 12.43 9.28 -46.07
C ASN A 311 13.05 8.58 -44.85
N ASP A 312 13.90 7.59 -45.12
CA ASP A 312 14.76 6.94 -44.15
C ASP A 312 15.88 7.90 -43.70
N GLU A 313 15.73 8.48 -42.52
CA GLU A 313 16.88 8.99 -41.75
C GLU A 313 16.53 9.02 -40.25
N PHE A 314 16.56 7.84 -39.61
CA PHE A 314 16.70 7.78 -38.16
C PHE A 314 17.84 6.82 -37.79
N ALA A 315 18.92 7.43 -37.31
CA ALA A 315 20.09 6.79 -36.77
C ALA A 315 19.74 5.96 -35.52
N ASN A 316 19.99 4.65 -35.59
CA ASN A 316 20.03 3.77 -34.43
C ASN A 316 21.30 4.07 -33.61
N SER A 317 21.16 4.90 -32.58
CA SER A 317 22.20 5.16 -31.59
C SER A 317 21.95 4.32 -30.35
N PHE A 318 22.29 3.03 -30.39
CA PHE A 318 22.41 2.18 -29.19
C PHE A 318 23.41 1.03 -29.40
N GLU A 319 24.65 1.36 -29.76
CA GLU A 319 25.80 0.48 -29.51
C GLU A 319 27.05 1.34 -29.24
N SER A 320 27.34 1.58 -27.96
CA SER A 320 28.73 1.74 -27.48
C SER A 320 28.77 1.68 -25.95
N GLY A 321 28.90 0.49 -25.39
CA GLY A 321 29.34 0.27 -24.02
C GLY A 321 30.66 -0.47 -24.06
N THR A 322 31.74 0.24 -24.35
CA THR A 322 33.11 -0.28 -24.22
C THR A 322 33.49 -0.36 -22.75
N ASP A 323 33.86 -1.56 -22.34
CA ASP A 323 34.65 -1.87 -21.15
C ASP A 323 35.86 -0.94 -21.01
N PHE A 324 36.10 -0.42 -19.80
CA PHE A 324 37.46 -0.12 -19.35
C PHE A 324 37.56 -0.13 -17.82
N TRP A 325 38.71 -0.63 -17.37
CA TRP A 325 39.19 -0.89 -16.01
C TRP A 325 39.11 0.28 -15.03
#